data_AF-A0A838T643-F1
#
_entry.id   AF-A0A838T643-F1
#
_cell.length_a   1.000
_cell.length_b   1.000
_cell.length_c   1.000
_cell.angle_alpha   90.00
_cell.angle_beta   90.00
_cell.angle_gamma   90.00
#
_symmetry.space_group_name_H-M   'P 1'
#
loop_
_entity.id
_entity.type
_entity.pdbx_description
1 polymer ?
#
loop_
_entity_poly.entity_id
_entity_poly.type
_entity_poly.pdbx_seq_one_letter_code
_entity_poly.pdbx_strand_id
1 'polypeptide(L)'
;MNTVQKELQTIPGIGKSIAADLINIGILNVKSLQYKNPYLLYRKIEIFYGLKQDPCLLYVMRCAVYFASTKVHDEEKLKWWYWKDQTIYESPISAQQKLGKSLRIPAVK
;
A
#
# COMPACT_ATOMS: atom_id res chain seq x y z
N MET A 1 -13.99 -17.92 8.98
CA MET A 1 -13.11 -17.00 8.20
C MET A 1 -13.39 -15.59 8.70
N ASN A 2 -12.41 -14.95 9.35
CA ASN A 2 -12.57 -13.66 10.04
C ASN A 2 -12.91 -12.55 9.03
N THR A 3 -13.87 -11.68 9.37
CA THR A 3 -14.29 -10.52 8.55
C THR A 3 -13.11 -9.63 8.16
N VAL A 4 -12.17 -9.39 9.08
CA VAL A 4 -10.95 -8.62 8.82
C VAL A 4 -10.11 -9.24 7.70
N GLN A 5 -9.93 -10.55 7.73
CA GLN A 5 -9.13 -11.25 6.72
C GLN A 5 -9.79 -11.18 5.34
N LYS A 6 -11.12 -11.23 5.27
CA LYS A 6 -11.86 -11.08 4.01
C LYS A 6 -11.71 -9.67 3.44
N GLU A 7 -11.75 -8.65 4.30
CA GLU A 7 -11.58 -7.26 3.88
C GLU A 7 -10.19 -7.04 3.26
N LEU A 8 -9.11 -7.50 3.92
CA LEU A 8 -7.75 -7.36 3.39
C LEU A 8 -7.52 -8.11 2.08
N GLN A 9 -8.23 -9.22 1.86
CA GLN A 9 -8.19 -9.98 0.60
C GLN A 9 -8.88 -9.27 -0.57
N THR A 10 -9.56 -8.13 -0.35
CA THR A 10 -10.08 -7.30 -1.45
C THR A 10 -8.95 -6.59 -2.21
N ILE A 11 -7.76 -6.49 -1.60
CA ILE A 11 -6.59 -5.86 -2.19
C ILE A 11 -5.99 -6.80 -3.25
N PRO A 12 -5.78 -6.32 -4.49
CA PRO A 12 -5.13 -7.11 -5.53
C PRO A 12 -3.76 -7.65 -5.10
N GLY A 13 -3.56 -8.96 -5.26
CA GLY A 13 -2.33 -9.64 -4.86
C GLY A 13 -2.25 -10.08 -3.40
N ILE A 14 -3.27 -9.82 -2.57
CA ILE A 14 -3.33 -10.28 -1.18
C ILE A 14 -4.19 -11.54 -1.05
N GLY A 15 -3.52 -12.68 -0.87
CA GLY A 15 -4.16 -13.95 -0.49
C GLY A 15 -4.27 -14.14 1.03
N LYS A 16 -4.78 -15.30 1.45
CA LYS A 16 -4.98 -15.66 2.87
C LYS A 16 -3.73 -15.49 3.74
N SER A 17 -2.56 -15.87 3.22
CA SER A 17 -1.27 -15.77 3.93
C SER A 17 -0.89 -14.31 4.20
N ILE A 18 -0.85 -13.49 3.15
CA ILE A 18 -0.48 -12.07 3.27
C ILE A 18 -1.49 -11.30 4.13
N ALA A 19 -2.77 -11.65 4.05
CA ALA A 19 -3.78 -11.08 4.95
C ALA A 19 -3.51 -11.44 6.42
N ALA A 20 -3.04 -12.66 6.71
CA ALA A 20 -2.62 -13.05 8.05
C ALA A 20 -1.37 -12.28 8.50
N ASP A 21 -0.38 -12.10 7.62
CA ASP A 21 0.83 -11.31 7.92
C ASP A 21 0.48 -9.87 8.32
N LEU A 22 -0.42 -9.25 7.55
CA LEU A 22 -0.92 -7.91 7.84
C LEU A 22 -1.61 -7.84 9.21
N ILE A 23 -2.46 -8.82 9.53
CA ILE A 23 -3.12 -8.89 10.84
C ILE A 23 -2.09 -9.05 11.97
N ASN A 24 -1.09 -9.91 11.79
CA ASN A 24 -0.02 -10.15 12.76
C ASN A 24 0.80 -8.89 13.07
N ILE A 25 0.97 -7.99 12.10
CA ILE A 25 1.65 -6.70 12.30
C ILE A 25 0.70 -5.55 12.68
N GLY A 26 -0.56 -5.86 12.99
CA GLY A 26 -1.56 -4.90 13.51
C GLY A 26 -2.37 -4.14 12.45
N ILE A 27 -2.40 -4.61 11.21
CA ILE A 27 -3.25 -4.04 10.14
C ILE A 27 -4.56 -4.82 10.09
N LEU A 28 -5.66 -4.17 10.51
CA LEU A 28 -6.96 -4.82 10.69
C LEU A 28 -8.05 -4.36 9.71
N ASN A 29 -7.70 -3.52 8.74
CA ASN A 29 -8.60 -3.07 7.67
C ASN A 29 -7.79 -2.40 6.55
N VAL A 30 -8.39 -2.25 5.36
CA VAL A 30 -7.73 -1.64 4.20
C VAL A 30 -7.36 -0.18 4.49
N LYS A 31 -8.22 0.55 5.21
CA LYS A 31 -7.99 1.96 5.55
C LYS A 31 -6.73 2.16 6.39
N SER A 32 -6.36 1.19 7.23
CA SER A 32 -5.14 1.23 8.06
C SER A 32 -3.85 1.25 7.25
N LEU A 33 -3.89 0.80 5.99
CA LEU A 33 -2.75 0.84 5.07
C LEU A 33 -2.56 2.22 4.44
N GLN A 34 -3.57 3.09 4.48
CA GLN A 34 -3.47 4.44 3.93
C GLN A 34 -2.25 5.14 4.50
N TYR A 35 -1.44 5.70 3.61
CA TYR A 35 -0.30 6.53 3.96
C TYR A 35 0.82 5.83 4.75
N LYS A 36 0.75 4.50 4.91
CA LYS A 36 1.85 3.74 5.51
C LYS A 36 3.01 3.60 4.54
N ASN A 37 4.21 3.48 5.09
CA ASN A 37 5.39 3.19 4.28
C ASN A 37 5.44 1.68 3.98
N PRO A 38 5.38 1.26 2.70
CA PRO A 38 5.44 -0.15 2.31
C PRO A 38 6.69 -0.88 2.82
N TYR A 39 7.84 -0.19 2.84
CA TYR A 39 9.09 -0.75 3.33
C TYR A 39 9.00 -1.05 4.83
N LEU A 40 8.38 -0.17 5.62
CA LEU A 40 8.19 -0.41 7.05
C LEU A 40 7.21 -1.57 7.31
N LEU A 41 6.18 -1.73 6.48
CA LEU A 41 5.27 -2.89 6.57
C LEU A 41 6.03 -4.19 6.30
N TYR A 42 6.80 -4.24 5.22
CA TYR A 42 7.66 -5.37 4.87
C TYR A 42 8.64 -5.71 6.00
N ARG A 43 9.35 -4.70 6.55
CA ARG A 43 10.27 -4.88 7.68
C ARG A 43 9.58 -5.41 8.93
N LYS A 44 8.34 -4.98 9.21
CA LYS A 44 7.57 -5.51 10.35
C LYS A 44 7.25 -6.99 10.18
N ILE A 45 6.96 -7.44 8.95
CA ILE A 45 6.73 -8.86 8.65
C ILE A 45 8.02 -9.66 8.83
N GLU A 46 9.16 -9.15 8.34
CA GLU A 46 10.48 -9.79 8.59
C GLU A 46 10.76 -9.94 10.10
N ILE A 47 10.49 -8.89 10.88
CA ILE A 47 10.67 -8.90 12.33
C ILE A 47 9.74 -9.92 12.99
N PHE A 48 8.47 -9.97 12.57
CA PHE A 48 7.49 -10.91 13.11
C PHE A 48 7.91 -12.37 12.91
N TYR A 49 8.45 -12.71 11.74
CA TYR A 49 8.93 -14.06 11.45
C TYR A 49 10.37 -14.32 11.92
N GLY A 50 11.13 -13.28 12.27
CA GLY A 50 12.55 -13.39 12.61
C GLY A 50 13.44 -13.78 11.42
N LEU A 51 12.96 -13.64 10.18
CA LEU A 51 13.68 -14.03 8.98
C LEU A 51 13.41 -13.08 7.81
N LYS A 52 14.40 -12.99 6.92
CA LYS A 52 14.32 -12.17 5.69
C LYS A 52 13.29 -12.77 4.74
N GLN A 53 12.33 -11.95 4.34
CA GLN A 53 11.28 -12.35 3.40
C GLN A 53 11.72 -12.14 1.96
N ASP A 54 10.94 -12.67 1.01
CA ASP A 54 11.19 -12.44 -0.40
C ASP A 54 10.89 -10.98 -0.79
N PRO A 55 11.68 -10.36 -1.68
CA PRO A 55 11.43 -9.01 -2.16
C PRO A 55 10.05 -8.83 -2.83
N CYS A 56 9.45 -9.91 -3.35
CA CYS A 56 8.11 -9.85 -3.93
C CYS A 56 7.06 -9.37 -2.91
N LEU A 57 7.25 -9.67 -1.61
CA LEU A 57 6.36 -9.20 -0.56
C LEU A 57 6.39 -7.66 -0.43
N LEU A 58 7.56 -7.03 -0.60
CA LEU A 58 7.66 -5.57 -0.62
C LEU A 58 6.84 -4.98 -1.77
N TYR A 59 6.83 -5.62 -2.93
CA TYR A 59 6.06 -5.16 -4.10
C TYR A 59 4.56 -5.28 -3.85
N VAL A 60 4.12 -6.34 -3.17
CA VAL A 60 2.74 -6.47 -2.70
C VAL A 60 2.40 -5.37 -1.68
N MET A 61 3.30 -5.04 -0.74
CA MET A 61 3.05 -3.93 0.21
C MET A 61 2.91 -2.58 -0.52
N ARG A 62 3.69 -2.33 -1.57
CA ARG A 62 3.59 -1.11 -2.39
C ARG A 62 2.22 -1.03 -3.08
N CYS A 63 1.79 -2.14 -3.70
CA CYS A 63 0.46 -2.28 -4.29
C CYS A 63 -0.64 -2.04 -3.25
N ALA A 64 -0.53 -2.65 -2.07
CA ALA A 64 -1.54 -2.57 -1.01
C ALA A 64 -1.73 -1.14 -0.48
N VAL A 65 -0.62 -0.41 -0.26
CA VAL A 65 -0.68 0.99 0.17
C VAL A 65 -1.24 1.88 -0.95
N TYR A 66 -0.85 1.63 -2.21
CA TYR A 66 -1.40 2.36 -3.36
C TYR A 66 -2.93 2.18 -3.47
N PHE A 67 -3.39 0.93 -3.41
CA PHE A 67 -4.80 0.57 -3.45
C PHE A 67 -5.58 1.27 -2.33
N ALA A 68 -5.07 1.20 -1.09
CA ALA A 68 -5.73 1.82 0.05
C ALA A 68 -5.78 3.36 -0.03
N SER A 69 -4.73 3.99 -0.57
CA SER A 69 -4.55 5.45 -0.57
C SER A 69 -5.16 6.17 -1.78
N THR A 70 -5.61 5.43 -2.79
CA THR A 70 -6.12 6.00 -4.05
C THR A 70 -7.60 5.66 -4.22
N LYS A 71 -8.42 6.64 -4.64
CA LYS A 71 -9.85 6.43 -4.92
C LYS A 71 -10.12 5.93 -6.33
N VAL A 72 -9.36 6.44 -7.30
CA VAL A 72 -9.42 6.07 -8.72
C VAL A 72 -8.12 5.37 -9.07
N HIS A 73 -8.18 4.05 -9.27
CA HIS A 73 -6.99 3.24 -9.49
C HIS A 73 -6.60 3.21 -10.96
N ASP A 74 -5.30 3.20 -11.20
CA ASP A 74 -4.67 2.81 -12.46
C ASP A 74 -4.52 1.28 -12.43
N GLU A 75 -5.13 0.60 -13.41
CA GLU A 75 -5.18 -0.86 -13.48
C GLU A 75 -3.78 -1.50 -13.51
N GLU A 76 -2.79 -0.83 -14.11
CA GLU A 76 -1.42 -1.34 -14.13
C GLU A 76 -0.79 -1.33 -12.73
N LYS A 77 -1.11 -0.32 -11.92
CA LYS A 77 -0.58 -0.17 -10.56
C LYS A 77 -1.22 -1.14 -9.56
N LEU A 78 -2.32 -1.80 -9.93
CA LEU A 78 -2.93 -2.87 -9.14
C LEU A 78 -2.23 -4.23 -9.33
N LYS A 79 -1.32 -4.32 -10.30
CA LYS A 79 -0.51 -5.51 -10.51
C LYS A 79 0.74 -5.41 -9.64
N TRP A 80 0.94 -6.33 -8.70
CA TRP A 80 2.07 -6.27 -7.76
C TRP A 80 3.43 -6.19 -8.50
N TRP A 81 3.57 -6.83 -9.66
CA TRP A 81 4.82 -6.83 -10.42
C TRP A 81 5.16 -5.47 -11.04
N TYR A 82 4.19 -4.56 -11.21
CA TYR A 82 4.47 -3.17 -11.62
C TYR A 82 5.49 -2.51 -10.67
N TRP A 83 5.46 -2.89 -9.39
CA TRP A 83 6.24 -2.28 -8.33
C TRP A 83 7.66 -2.83 -8.18
N LYS A 84 8.05 -3.83 -8.99
CA LYS A 84 9.35 -4.50 -8.86
C LYS A 84 10.53 -3.58 -9.20
N ASP A 85 10.43 -2.84 -10.31
CA ASP A 85 11.53 -2.03 -10.88
C ASP A 85 11.41 -0.56 -10.46
N GLN A 86 10.44 -0.24 -9.59
CA GLN A 86 10.26 1.09 -9.03
C GLN A 86 11.33 1.33 -7.96
N THR A 87 12.41 1.98 -8.37
CA THR A 87 13.52 2.37 -7.49
C THR A 87 13.13 3.50 -6.54
N ILE A 88 12.18 4.33 -6.95
CA ILE A 88 11.58 5.39 -6.13
C ILE A 88 10.10 5.05 -5.93
N TYR A 89 9.72 4.72 -4.69
CA TYR A 89 8.31 4.69 -4.31
C TYR A 89 7.86 6.12 -4.01
N GLU A 90 7.28 6.80 -5.00
CA GLU A 90 6.54 8.03 -4.71
C GLU A 90 5.25 7.66 -3.96
N SER A 91 5.19 8.05 -2.69
CA SER A 91 3.98 7.90 -1.89
C SER A 91 2.80 8.58 -2.59
N PRO A 92 1.61 7.98 -2.64
CA PRO A 92 0.41 8.60 -3.21
C PRO A 92 0.11 10.00 -2.62
N ILE A 93 0.59 10.28 -1.41
CA ILE A 93 0.49 11.58 -0.74
C ILE A 93 1.28 12.66 -1.48
N SER A 94 2.52 12.38 -1.93
CA SER A 94 3.35 13.38 -2.60
C SER A 94 2.79 13.73 -3.98
N ALA A 95 2.16 12.77 -4.66
CA ALA A 95 1.44 12.99 -5.91
C ALA A 95 0.16 13.84 -5.72
N GLN A 96 -0.64 13.54 -4.69
CA GLN A 96 -1.84 14.31 -4.36
C GLN A 96 -1.51 15.75 -3.90
N GLN A 97 -0.42 15.94 -3.16
CA GLN A 97 0.04 17.26 -2.74
C GLN A 97 0.63 18.09 -3.90
N LYS A 98 1.19 17.45 -4.95
CA LYS A 98 1.60 18.13 -6.20
C LYS A 98 0.39 18.64 -6.98
N LEU A 99 -0.72 17.89 -7.04
CA LEU A 99 -1.94 18.30 -7.75
C LEU A 99 -2.64 19.51 -7.09
N GLY A 100 -2.67 19.55 -5.75
CA GLY A 100 -3.30 20.63 -4.98
C GLY A 100 -2.57 21.99 -5.02
N LYS A 101 -1.30 22.02 -5.46
CA LYS A 101 -0.52 23.26 -5.60
C LYS A 101 -0.72 23.97 -6.95
N SER A 102 -1.51 23.40 -7.86
CA SER A 102 -1.82 23.98 -9.17
C SER A 102 -3.14 24.77 -9.23
N LEU A 103 -3.76 25.08 -8.08
CA LEU A 103 -4.87 26.02 -8.01
C LEU A 103 -4.39 27.36 -7.42
N ARG A 104 -3.65 28.14 -8.22
CA ARG A 104 -3.57 29.58 -7.98
C ARG A 104 -4.95 30.15 -8.31
N ILE A 105 -5.78 30.33 -7.29
CA ILE A 105 -6.96 31.19 -7.40
C ILE A 105 -6.42 32.60 -7.63
N PRO A 106 -6.73 33.29 -8.75
CA PRO A 106 -6.32 34.68 -8.90
C PRO A 106 -6.98 35.49 -7.79
N ALA A 107 -6.20 36.33 -7.13
CA ALA A 107 -6.69 37.27 -6.13
C ALA A 107 -7.85 38.08 -6.74
N VAL A 108 -9.03 37.96 -6.14
CA VAL A 108 -10.16 38.82 -6.47
C VAL A 108 -9.81 40.21 -5.93
N LYS A 109 -9.98 41.21 -6.81
CA LYS A 109 -9.64 42.64 -6.65
C LYS A 109 -10.05 43.24 -5.31
#